data_AF-A0A536ZX01-F1
#
_entry.id   AF-A0A536ZX01-F1
#
_cell.length_a   1.000
_cell.length_b   1.000
_cell.length_c   1.000
_cell.angle_alpha   90.00
_cell.angle_beta   90.00
_cell.angle_gamma   90.00
#
_symmetry.space_group_name_H-M   'P 1'
#
loop_
_entity.id
_entity.type
_entity.pdbx_description
1 polymer ?
#
loop_
_entity_poly.entity_id
_entity_poly.type
_entity_poly.pdbx_seq_one_letter_code
_entity_poly.pdbx_strand_id
1 'polypeptide(L)'
;LDEFHEAQEQVGFADRILMSKTDLVSKDEVDQLSKRIRKMNPRAPIKAVHFGNAPLAEVLDIRGFNLNAILELDPNFLTDIAHEHHDEVESFVFRSNRPFNGEKLEQFLSGMIQVYGPDLLRYKGILWMKGNPRRVVFQGVHMMMGGDMGKPWTKAEKKQSLLVFIGKKLPKDLFIAGLEECLAK
;
A
#
# COMPACT_ATOMS: atom_id res chain seq x y z
N LEU A 1 3.84 -9.93 -9.64
CA LEU A 1 3.42 -9.72 -11.05
C LEU A 1 2.76 -10.98 -11.61
N ASP A 2 3.19 -12.19 -11.24
CA ASP A 2 2.58 -13.44 -11.74
C ASP A 2 1.23 -13.78 -11.10
N GLU A 3 1.02 -13.40 -9.84
CA GLU A 3 -0.17 -13.81 -9.08
C GLU A 3 -1.45 -13.03 -9.39
N PHE A 4 -1.31 -11.78 -9.83
CA PHE A 4 -2.45 -10.87 -10.02
C PHE A 4 -2.42 -10.34 -11.45
N HIS A 5 -3.43 -10.72 -12.24
CA HIS A 5 -3.61 -10.25 -13.61
C HIS A 5 -3.68 -8.72 -13.67
N GLU A 6 -4.44 -8.11 -12.76
CA GLU A 6 -4.57 -6.66 -12.58
C GLU A 6 -3.21 -5.93 -12.50
N ALA A 7 -2.22 -6.54 -11.82
CA ALA A 7 -0.90 -5.92 -11.67
C ALA A 7 -0.12 -5.89 -13.00
N GLN A 8 -0.38 -6.84 -13.90
CA GLN A 8 0.20 -6.84 -15.25
C GLN A 8 -0.51 -5.83 -16.14
N GLU A 9 -1.84 -5.73 -16.07
CA GLU A 9 -2.63 -4.74 -16.79
C GLU A 9 -2.24 -3.31 -16.40
N GLN A 10 -2.13 -3.02 -15.09
CA GLN A 10 -1.67 -1.72 -14.60
C GLN A 10 -0.29 -1.34 -15.14
N VAL A 11 0.62 -2.31 -15.30
CA VAL A 11 1.93 -2.09 -15.93
C VAL A 11 1.77 -1.86 -17.44
N GLY A 12 0.91 -2.61 -18.12
CA GLY A 12 0.63 -2.50 -19.55
C GLY A 12 0.02 -1.16 -19.96
N PHE A 13 -0.90 -0.61 -19.16
CA PHE A 13 -1.57 0.67 -19.41
C PHE A 13 -0.78 1.88 -18.91
N ALA A 14 0.30 1.69 -18.14
CA ALA A 14 1.05 2.80 -17.60
C ALA A 14 1.72 3.64 -18.70
N ASP A 15 1.55 4.96 -18.65
CA ASP A 15 2.34 5.89 -19.47
C ASP A 15 3.76 6.11 -18.91
N ARG A 16 3.94 5.80 -17.62
CA ARG A 16 5.19 5.94 -16.90
C ARG A 16 5.23 5.02 -15.70
N ILE A 17 6.41 4.46 -15.42
CA ILE A 17 6.59 3.52 -14.33
C ILE A 17 7.63 4.07 -13.36
N LEU A 18 7.19 4.33 -12.12
CA LEU A 18 8.06 4.76 -11.03
C LEU A 18 8.35 3.56 -10.12
N MET A 19 9.59 3.11 -10.13
CA MET A 19 10.05 1.96 -9.35
C MET A 19 10.57 2.43 -7.99
N SER A 20 9.78 2.21 -6.96
CA SER A 20 10.18 2.53 -5.58
C SER A 20 10.88 1.36 -4.89
N LYS A 21 11.57 1.64 -3.78
CA LYS A 21 12.21 0.64 -2.90
C LYS A 21 13.37 -0.12 -3.53
N THR A 22 14.00 0.44 -4.57
CA THR A 22 15.19 -0.15 -5.19
C THR A 22 16.40 -0.20 -4.25
N ASP A 23 16.33 0.53 -3.13
CA ASP A 23 17.32 0.53 -2.03
C ASP A 23 17.27 -0.73 -1.16
N LEU A 24 16.18 -1.50 -1.19
CA LEU A 24 16.01 -2.70 -0.37
C LEU A 24 16.41 -4.01 -1.07
N VAL A 25 16.85 -3.92 -2.33
CA VAL A 25 17.13 -5.08 -3.19
C VAL A 25 18.47 -4.89 -3.91
N SER A 26 19.04 -5.98 -4.41
CA SER A 26 20.28 -5.92 -5.18
C SER A 26 20.07 -5.29 -6.55
N LYS A 27 21.16 -4.76 -7.13
CA LYS A 27 21.12 -4.18 -8.48
C LYS A 27 20.67 -5.19 -9.54
N ASP A 28 21.05 -6.46 -9.39
CA ASP A 28 20.66 -7.52 -10.34
C ASP A 28 19.15 -7.75 -10.31
N GLU A 29 18.53 -7.79 -9.12
CA GLU A 29 17.07 -7.92 -8.97
C GLU A 29 16.32 -6.75 -9.62
N VAL A 30 16.83 -5.52 -9.46
CA VAL A 30 16.28 -4.32 -10.11
C VAL A 30 16.38 -4.43 -11.64
N ASP A 31 17.51 -4.90 -12.15
CA ASP A 31 17.74 -5.06 -13.59
C ASP A 31 16.83 -6.17 -14.19
N GLN A 32 16.65 -7.28 -13.47
CA GLN A 32 15.72 -8.34 -13.86
C GLN A 32 14.27 -7.85 -13.91
N LEU A 33 13.82 -7.15 -12.87
CA LEU A 33 12.48 -6.56 -12.83
C LEU A 33 12.30 -5.53 -13.96
N SER A 34 13.30 -4.69 -14.20
CA SER A 34 13.27 -3.68 -15.27
C SER A 34 13.15 -4.32 -16.66
N LYS A 35 13.90 -5.40 -16.94
CA LYS A 35 13.77 -6.16 -18.18
C LYS A 35 12.37 -6.73 -18.35
N ARG A 36 11.82 -7.29 -17.28
CA ARG A 36 10.47 -7.86 -17.27
C ARG A 36 9.40 -6.81 -17.56
N ILE A 37 9.46 -5.66 -16.89
CA ILE A 37 8.54 -4.54 -17.10
C ILE A 37 8.65 -4.02 -18.55
N ARG A 38 9.87 -3.86 -19.09
CA ARG A 38 10.06 -3.45 -20.50
C ARG A 38 9.45 -4.42 -21.50
N LYS A 39 9.43 -5.72 -21.17
CA LYS A 39 8.77 -6.74 -22.00
C LYS A 39 7.24 -6.59 -22.00
N MET A 40 6.67 -6.18 -20.86
CA MET A 40 5.23 -5.93 -20.73
C MET A 40 4.81 -4.60 -21.36
N ASN A 41 5.58 -3.54 -21.11
CA ASN A 41 5.30 -2.21 -21.60
C ASN A 41 6.60 -1.55 -22.10
N PRO A 42 6.93 -1.68 -23.40
CA PRO A 42 8.12 -1.07 -23.98
C PRO A 42 8.01 0.45 -24.16
N ARG A 43 6.80 1.02 -24.06
CA ARG A 43 6.54 2.46 -24.29
C ARG A 43 6.72 3.29 -23.02
N ALA A 44 6.49 2.72 -21.85
CA ALA A 44 6.63 3.44 -20.58
C ALA A 44 8.10 3.59 -20.15
N PRO A 45 8.62 4.82 -19.96
CA PRO A 45 9.90 5.00 -19.31
C PRO A 45 9.82 4.54 -17.85
N ILE A 46 10.84 3.79 -17.43
CA ILE A 46 11.01 3.27 -16.07
C ILE A 46 12.02 4.14 -15.34
N LYS A 47 11.65 4.64 -14.16
CA LYS A 47 12.56 5.43 -13.31
C LYS A 47 12.53 4.97 -11.87
N ALA A 48 13.71 4.80 -11.27
CA ALA A 48 13.83 4.54 -9.84
C ALA A 48 13.47 5.81 -9.04
N VAL A 49 12.66 5.65 -8.00
CA VAL A 49 12.26 6.72 -7.09
C VAL A 49 12.41 6.24 -5.64
N HIS A 50 12.59 7.18 -4.72
CA HIS A 50 12.78 6.85 -3.31
C HIS A 50 11.79 7.62 -2.46
N PHE A 51 11.00 6.91 -1.64
CA PHE A 51 10.04 7.50 -0.69
C PHE A 51 9.10 8.55 -1.28
N GLY A 52 8.59 8.32 -2.49
CA GLY A 52 7.67 9.25 -3.16
C GLY A 52 8.33 10.55 -3.65
N ASN A 53 9.66 10.65 -3.55
CA ASN A 53 10.42 11.71 -4.20
C ASN A 53 10.51 11.40 -5.70
N ALA A 54 9.48 11.85 -6.42
CA ALA A 54 9.42 11.86 -7.86
C ALA A 54 9.30 13.32 -8.32
N PRO A 55 10.09 13.77 -9.30
CA PRO A 55 9.91 15.10 -9.88
C PRO A 55 8.47 15.30 -10.35
N LEU A 56 7.84 16.42 -9.97
CA LEU A 56 6.42 16.67 -10.27
C LEU A 56 6.13 16.63 -11.77
N ALA A 57 7.06 17.14 -12.59
CA ALA A 57 7.00 17.10 -14.05
C ALA A 57 7.04 15.66 -14.63
N GLU A 58 7.41 14.68 -13.82
CA GLU A 58 7.38 13.27 -14.21
C GLU A 58 6.06 12.59 -13.84
N VAL A 59 5.20 13.24 -13.07
CA VAL A 59 3.90 12.72 -12.61
C VAL A 59 2.74 13.45 -13.27
N LEU A 60 2.86 14.78 -13.46
CA LEU A 60 1.83 15.63 -14.05
C LEU A 60 2.19 16.10 -15.46
N ASP A 61 1.18 16.37 -16.28
CA ASP A 61 1.29 16.85 -17.67
C ASP A 61 2.17 15.97 -18.59
N ILE A 62 2.18 14.66 -18.32
CA ILE A 62 2.98 13.71 -19.10
C ILE A 62 2.39 13.41 -20.49
N ARG A 63 1.21 13.97 -20.82
CA ARG A 63 0.46 13.77 -22.07
C ARG A 63 0.36 12.29 -22.49
N GLY A 64 0.24 11.40 -21.51
CA GLY A 64 0.23 9.96 -21.73
C GLY A 64 -1.08 9.44 -22.33
N PHE A 65 -2.19 10.08 -21.99
CA PHE A 65 -3.49 9.67 -22.49
C PHE A 65 -3.71 10.06 -23.96
N ASN A 66 -3.67 9.06 -24.84
CA ASN A 66 -4.12 9.18 -26.23
C ASN A 66 -5.21 8.14 -26.50
N LEU A 67 -6.47 8.56 -26.40
CA LEU A 67 -7.64 7.70 -26.60
C LEU A 67 -7.63 6.97 -27.94
N ASN A 68 -7.12 7.60 -29.00
CA ASN A 68 -7.05 6.96 -30.32
C ASN A 68 -6.04 5.82 -30.33
N ALA A 69 -4.88 5.98 -29.68
CA ALA A 69 -3.89 4.91 -29.56
C ALA A 69 -4.40 3.73 -28.72
N ILE A 70 -5.27 4.00 -27.74
CA ILE A 70 -5.91 2.97 -26.92
C ILE A 70 -6.94 2.20 -27.75
N LEU A 71 -7.81 2.90 -28.50
CA LEU A 71 -8.82 2.29 -29.37
C LEU A 71 -8.22 1.54 -30.57
N GLU A 72 -7.03 1.92 -31.05
CA GLU A 72 -6.29 1.17 -32.06
C GLU A 72 -5.74 -0.16 -31.54
N LEU A 73 -5.37 -0.23 -30.26
CA LEU A 73 -4.88 -1.46 -29.61
C LEU A 73 -6.03 -2.35 -29.16
N ASP A 74 -7.09 -1.74 -28.65
CA ASP A 74 -8.30 -2.40 -28.18
C ASP A 74 -9.55 -1.60 -28.60
N PRO A 75 -10.17 -1.98 -29.73
CA PRO A 75 -11.39 -1.32 -30.22
C PRO A 75 -12.59 -1.47 -29.28
N ASN A 76 -12.58 -2.48 -28.41
CA ASN A 76 -13.68 -2.79 -27.49
C ASN A 76 -13.47 -2.15 -26.10
N PHE A 77 -12.40 -1.36 -25.92
CA PHE A 77 -12.05 -0.69 -24.66
C PHE A 77 -13.20 0.13 -24.05
N LEU A 78 -14.11 0.67 -24.87
CA LEU A 78 -15.26 1.45 -24.40
C LEU A 78 -16.52 0.60 -24.12
N THR A 79 -16.52 -0.67 -24.50
CA THR A 79 -17.67 -1.58 -24.45
C THR A 79 -17.49 -2.73 -23.45
N ASP A 80 -16.26 -3.04 -23.04
CA ASP A 80 -15.97 -4.05 -22.01
C ASP A 80 -16.25 -3.49 -20.60
N ILE A 81 -17.54 -3.43 -20.25
CA ILE A 81 -18.02 -3.05 -18.91
C ILE A 81 -18.14 -4.28 -17.98
N ALA A 82 -17.83 -5.48 -18.48
CA ALA A 82 -17.95 -6.73 -17.73
C ALA A 82 -16.62 -7.17 -17.10
N HIS A 83 -16.01 -6.32 -16.26
CA HIS A 83 -15.01 -6.80 -15.33
C HIS A 83 -15.74 -7.53 -14.19
N GLU A 84 -15.75 -8.87 -14.22
CA GLU A 84 -16.18 -9.69 -13.08
C GLU A 84 -15.17 -9.52 -11.93
N HIS A 85 -15.37 -8.51 -11.10
CA HIS A 85 -14.68 -8.42 -9.82
C HIS A 85 -15.27 -9.47 -8.89
N HIS A 86 -14.61 -10.61 -8.78
CA HIS A 86 -14.73 -11.45 -7.59
C HIS A 86 -14.11 -10.68 -6.40
N ASP A 87 -14.82 -9.69 -5.86
CA ASP A 87 -14.36 -8.85 -4.76
C ASP A 87 -14.39 -9.64 -3.44
N GLU A 88 -13.44 -10.56 -3.28
CA GLU A 88 -13.12 -11.20 -1.99
C GLU A 88 -12.26 -10.29 -1.09
N VAL A 89 -11.84 -9.13 -1.60
CA VAL A 89 -10.98 -8.17 -0.92
C VAL A 89 -11.83 -7.14 -0.21
N GLU A 90 -11.72 -7.09 1.10
CA GLU A 90 -12.42 -6.12 1.94
C GLU A 90 -11.42 -5.17 2.62
N SER A 91 -11.94 -4.03 3.05
CA SER A 91 -11.18 -3.11 3.90
C SER A 91 -11.98 -2.68 5.12
N PHE A 92 -11.27 -2.46 6.22
CA PHE A 92 -11.87 -1.90 7.42
C PHE A 92 -10.90 -0.97 8.14
N VAL A 93 -11.48 -0.09 8.95
CA VAL A 93 -10.78 0.98 9.63
C VAL A 93 -10.97 0.86 11.13
N PHE A 94 -9.89 0.99 11.89
CA PHE A 94 -9.90 1.15 13.33
C PHE A 94 -9.59 2.60 13.71
N ARG A 95 -10.37 3.17 14.63
CA ARG A 95 -10.19 4.52 15.16
C ARG A 95 -10.16 4.49 16.66
N SER A 96 -9.24 5.23 17.28
CA SER A 96 -9.21 5.37 18.72
C SER A 96 -8.72 6.74 19.15
N ASN A 97 -9.39 7.32 20.14
CA ASN A 97 -8.98 8.53 20.84
C ASN A 97 -8.24 8.18 22.15
N ARG A 98 -7.65 6.99 22.24
CA ARG A 98 -6.81 6.53 23.35
C ARG A 98 -5.43 6.13 22.84
N PRO A 99 -4.36 6.34 23.62
CA PRO A 99 -3.03 5.89 23.24
C PRO A 99 -2.92 4.36 23.33
N PHE A 100 -2.09 3.76 22.48
CA PHE A 100 -1.71 2.36 22.56
C PHE A 100 -0.63 2.12 23.62
N ASN A 101 -0.69 0.94 24.25
CA ASN A 101 0.45 0.34 24.92
C ASN A 101 1.35 -0.32 23.86
N GLY A 102 2.64 0.04 23.85
CA GLY A 102 3.59 -0.42 22.83
C GLY A 102 3.79 -1.93 22.79
N GLU A 103 4.06 -2.54 23.95
CA GLU A 103 4.34 -3.97 24.06
C GLU A 103 3.12 -4.81 23.64
N LYS A 104 1.93 -4.44 24.10
CA LYS A 104 0.69 -5.13 23.72
C LYS A 104 0.44 -5.05 22.22
N LEU A 105 0.60 -3.85 21.65
CA LEU A 105 0.36 -3.63 20.22
C LEU A 105 1.35 -4.43 19.37
N GLU A 106 2.64 -4.46 19.75
CA GLU A 106 3.67 -5.21 19.04
C GLU A 106 3.39 -6.73 19.06
N GLN A 107 3.02 -7.28 20.22
CA GLN A 107 2.64 -8.69 20.36
C GLN A 107 1.43 -9.03 19.49
N PHE A 108 0.40 -8.19 19.55
CA PHE A 108 -0.82 -8.38 18.76
C PHE A 108 -0.55 -8.34 17.26
N LEU A 109 0.15 -7.31 16.77
CA LEU A 109 0.46 -7.16 15.35
C LEU A 109 1.35 -8.29 14.83
N SER A 110 2.34 -8.74 15.62
CA SER A 110 3.19 -9.87 15.27
C SER A 110 2.39 -11.16 15.08
N GLY A 111 1.50 -11.48 16.04
CA GLY A 111 0.63 -12.66 15.95
C GLY A 111 -0.36 -12.57 14.79
N MET A 112 -0.94 -11.38 14.58
CA MET A 112 -1.84 -11.10 13.46
C MET A 112 -1.16 -11.33 12.10
N ILE A 113 0.08 -10.86 11.92
CA ILE A 113 0.84 -11.06 10.69
C ILE A 113 1.20 -12.54 10.51
N GLN A 114 1.60 -13.24 11.58
CA GLN A 114 1.93 -14.65 11.49
C GLN A 114 0.74 -15.51 11.03
N VAL A 115 -0.47 -15.17 11.49
CA VAL A 115 -1.70 -15.93 11.17
C VAL A 115 -2.33 -15.49 9.85
N TYR A 116 -2.49 -14.18 9.63
CA TYR A 116 -3.27 -13.61 8.52
C TYR A 116 -2.42 -12.94 7.45
N GLY A 117 -1.09 -12.96 7.56
CA GLY A 117 -0.22 -12.23 6.64
C GLY A 117 -0.33 -12.60 5.15
N PRO A 118 -0.63 -13.86 4.75
CA PRO A 118 -0.95 -14.17 3.35
C PRO A 118 -2.19 -13.41 2.84
N ASP A 119 -3.20 -13.24 3.69
CA ASP A 119 -4.47 -12.60 3.36
C ASP A 119 -4.48 -11.08 3.62
N LEU A 120 -3.52 -10.57 4.39
CA LEU A 120 -3.31 -9.14 4.66
C LEU A 120 -2.58 -8.47 3.49
N LEU A 121 -3.31 -8.07 2.47
CA LEU A 121 -2.73 -7.44 1.28
C LEU A 121 -2.02 -6.11 1.61
N ARG A 122 -2.64 -5.26 2.43
CA ARG A 122 -2.05 -3.97 2.82
C ARG A 122 -2.65 -3.46 4.11
N TYR A 123 -1.81 -2.84 4.92
CA TYR A 123 -2.28 -2.15 6.11
C TYR A 123 -1.41 -0.94 6.40
N LYS A 124 -2.04 0.11 6.93
CA LYS A 124 -1.37 1.38 7.26
C LYS A 124 -2.05 2.02 8.44
N GLY A 125 -1.30 2.83 9.18
CA GLY A 125 -1.89 3.63 10.23
C GLY A 125 -1.00 4.75 10.75
N ILE A 126 -1.66 5.65 11.45
CA ILE A 126 -1.03 6.62 12.35
C ILE A 126 -1.41 6.20 13.75
N LEU A 127 -0.41 6.02 14.60
CA LEU A 127 -0.57 5.55 15.98
C LEU A 127 -0.24 6.67 16.96
N TRP A 128 -1.11 6.82 17.94
CA TRP A 128 -0.80 7.51 19.18
C TRP A 128 -0.29 6.50 20.20
N MET A 129 1.00 6.55 20.53
CA MET A 129 1.64 5.66 21.51
C MET A 129 1.72 6.34 22.88
N LYS A 130 1.46 5.60 23.96
CA LYS A 130 1.63 6.09 25.34
C LYS A 130 3.09 6.50 25.57
N GLY A 131 3.30 7.69 26.12
CA GLY A 131 4.63 8.23 26.40
C GLY A 131 5.40 8.75 25.18
N ASN A 132 4.85 8.66 23.96
CA ASN A 132 5.52 9.17 22.76
C ASN A 132 4.93 10.54 22.33
N PRO A 133 5.74 11.61 22.27
CA PRO A 133 5.29 12.92 21.82
C PRO A 133 5.10 12.99 20.30
N ARG A 134 5.54 11.98 19.54
CA ARG A 134 5.43 11.90 18.08
C ARG A 134 4.38 10.89 17.65
N ARG A 135 3.85 11.11 16.45
CA ARG A 135 3.07 10.12 15.72
C ARG A 135 3.98 8.95 15.37
N VAL A 136 3.50 7.72 15.47
CA VAL A 136 4.17 6.59 14.83
C VAL A 136 3.40 6.26 13.56
N VAL A 137 4.09 6.26 12.43
CA VAL A 137 3.54 5.82 11.15
C VAL A 137 3.80 4.33 11.05
N PHE A 138 2.74 3.58 10.78
CA PHE A 138 2.74 2.14 10.67
C PHE A 138 2.34 1.75 9.26
N GLN A 139 3.04 0.81 8.64
CA GLN A 139 2.66 0.29 7.33
C GLN A 139 3.17 -1.13 7.10
N GLY A 140 2.43 -1.89 6.31
CA GLY A 140 2.86 -3.19 5.84
C GLY A 140 2.11 -3.69 4.62
N VAL A 141 2.68 -4.72 4.02
CA VAL A 141 2.20 -5.43 2.84
C VAL A 141 2.49 -6.91 3.08
N HIS A 142 1.45 -7.74 3.13
CA HIS A 142 1.54 -9.14 3.50
C HIS A 142 2.29 -9.35 4.82
N MET A 143 3.35 -10.16 4.80
CA MET A 143 4.16 -10.49 5.97
C MET A 143 5.11 -9.36 6.39
N MET A 144 5.29 -8.33 5.55
CA MET A 144 6.28 -7.29 5.78
C MET A 144 5.65 -6.09 6.48
N MET A 145 6.18 -5.77 7.66
CA MET A 145 5.75 -4.65 8.49
C MET A 145 6.93 -3.71 8.76
N GLY A 146 6.65 -2.40 8.78
CA GLY A 146 7.59 -1.38 9.18
C GLY A 146 6.90 -0.23 9.92
N GLY A 147 7.66 0.46 10.76
CA GLY A 147 7.20 1.62 11.51
C GLY A 147 8.25 2.72 11.54
N ASP A 148 7.81 3.96 11.40
CA ASP A 148 8.66 5.16 11.42
C ASP A 148 8.10 6.23 12.36
N MET A 149 9.00 7.04 12.92
CA MET A 149 8.61 8.21 13.71
C MET A 149 8.12 9.33 12.78
N GLY A 150 6.82 9.58 12.81
CA GLY A 150 6.16 10.68 12.12
C GLY A 150 6.38 12.03 12.80
N LYS A 151 5.62 13.05 12.37
CA LYS A 151 5.71 14.40 12.95
C LYS A 151 5.30 14.41 14.45
N PRO A 152 5.86 15.31 15.27
CA PRO A 152 5.35 15.58 16.61
C PRO A 152 3.85 15.91 16.58
N TRP A 153 3.13 15.51 17.63
CA TRP A 153 1.78 16.01 17.84
C TRP A 153 1.82 17.49 18.21
N THR A 154 1.01 18.34 17.56
CA THR A 154 0.89 19.76 17.94
C THR A 154 -0.23 19.97 18.97
N LYS A 155 -0.20 21.10 19.69
CA LYS A 155 -1.17 21.39 20.78
C LYS A 155 -2.61 21.56 20.28
N ALA A 156 -2.79 21.93 19.01
CA ALA A 156 -4.11 22.16 18.41
C ALA A 156 -4.78 20.87 17.90
N GLU A 157 -4.05 19.75 17.85
CA GLU A 157 -4.50 18.51 17.22
C GLU A 157 -5.11 17.59 18.26
N LYS A 158 -6.25 16.98 17.92
CA LYS A 158 -6.74 15.84 18.67
C LYS A 158 -5.88 14.63 18.34
N LYS A 159 -5.11 14.15 19.32
CA LYS A 159 -4.34 12.91 19.20
C LYS A 159 -5.32 11.75 18.99
N GLN A 160 -5.11 11.01 17.91
CA GLN A 160 -5.94 9.87 17.58
C GLN A 160 -5.12 8.85 16.80
N SER A 161 -5.50 7.59 16.95
CA SER A 161 -5.01 6.49 16.13
C SER A 161 -6.01 6.21 15.01
N LEU A 162 -5.49 6.01 13.80
CA LEU A 162 -6.25 5.59 12.63
C LEU A 162 -5.48 4.49 11.92
N LEU A 163 -6.06 3.31 11.82
CA LEU A 163 -5.49 2.19 11.07
C LEU A 163 -6.49 1.75 9.99
N VAL A 164 -5.97 1.34 8.84
CA VAL A 164 -6.71 0.69 7.78
C VAL A 164 -6.06 -0.65 7.47
N PHE A 165 -6.89 -1.67 7.30
CA PHE A 165 -6.50 -3.02 6.89
C PHE A 165 -7.25 -3.34 5.61
N ILE A 166 -6.56 -3.96 4.67
CA ILE A 166 -7.07 -4.39 3.36
C ILE A 166 -6.62 -5.84 3.20
N GLY A 167 -7.57 -6.74 2.99
CA GLY A 167 -7.25 -8.16 2.86
C GLY A 167 -8.43 -9.02 2.46
N LYS A 168 -8.15 -10.31 2.27
CA LYS A 168 -9.15 -11.29 1.85
C LYS A 168 -9.77 -11.96 3.07
N LYS A 169 -11.11 -11.90 3.19
CA LYS A 169 -11.89 -12.60 4.25
C LYS A 169 -11.31 -12.42 5.67
N LEU A 170 -10.80 -11.21 5.98
CA LEU A 170 -10.18 -10.93 7.28
C LEU A 170 -11.24 -10.93 8.39
N PRO A 171 -10.95 -11.52 9.58
CA PRO A 171 -11.87 -11.51 10.71
C PRO A 171 -11.88 -10.14 11.39
N LYS A 172 -12.59 -9.18 10.77
CA LYS A 172 -12.66 -7.77 11.19
C LYS A 172 -12.92 -7.60 12.69
N ASP A 173 -13.90 -8.31 13.23
CA ASP A 173 -14.31 -8.15 14.63
C ASP A 173 -13.20 -8.59 15.60
N LEU A 174 -12.47 -9.65 15.26
CA LEU A 174 -11.30 -10.10 16.03
C LEU A 174 -10.19 -9.05 16.01
N PHE A 175 -9.95 -8.43 14.85
CA PHE A 175 -8.92 -7.40 14.70
C PHE A 175 -9.28 -6.16 15.52
N ILE A 176 -10.53 -5.71 15.45
CA ILE A 176 -11.01 -4.56 16.22
C ILE A 176 -10.89 -4.86 17.71
N ALA A 177 -11.40 -5.99 18.19
CA ALA A 177 -11.33 -6.37 19.60
C ALA A 177 -9.87 -6.45 20.11
N GLY A 178 -8.98 -7.10 19.37
CA GLY A 178 -7.57 -7.20 19.76
C GLY A 178 -6.86 -5.84 19.80
N LEU A 179 -7.15 -4.94 18.85
CA LEU A 179 -6.65 -3.57 18.89
C LEU A 179 -7.20 -2.78 20.09
N GLU A 180 -8.46 -2.98 20.48
CA GLU A 180 -9.03 -2.34 21.67
C GLU A 180 -8.33 -2.77 22.96
N GLU A 181 -7.95 -4.05 23.08
CA GLU A 181 -7.21 -4.58 24.24
C GLU A 181 -5.79 -4.03 24.36
N CYS A 182 -5.22 -3.59 23.23
CA CYS A 182 -3.91 -2.95 23.15
C CYS A 182 -3.94 -1.48 23.62
N LEU A 183 -5.11 -0.87 23.77
CA LEU A 183 -5.22 0.51 24.24
C LEU A 183 -4.79 0.60 25.71
N ALA A 184 -4.05 1.65 26.03
CA ALA A 184 -3.69 1.93 27.40
C ALA A 184 -4.94 2.28 28.22
N LYS A 185 -4.95 1.80 29.46
CA LYS A 185 -5.86 2.28 30.51
C LYS A 185 -5.51 3.72 30.88
#